data_AF-A0A383BGM0-F1
#
_entry.id   AF-A0A383BGM0-F1
#
_cell.length_a   1.000
_cell.length_b   1.000
_cell.length_c   1.000
_cell.angle_alpha   90.00
_cell.angle_beta   90.00
_cell.angle_gamma   90.00
#
_symmetry.space_group_name_H-M   'P 1'
#
loop_
_entity.id
_entity.type
_entity.pdbx_description
1 polymer ?
#
loop_
_entity_poly.entity_id
_entity_poly.type
_entity_poly.pdbx_seq_one_letter_code
_entity_poly.pdbx_strand_id
1 'polypeptide(L)'
;DKINISCRLKKDIIPAPEALLINKISIDQLKSYEVSHYSLVEQLKKKFEEWSPACFVGFNSIGFDEDVLRQGLFQSLNYPYLTTSKDNRRLDVLKLARGVSAFAPNAIVVPLKENNKQSFKLGDLTKVNQIDHRNAHDAIGDVMATLELAKKIKSSASEVWDSLLIYKKGDDIGKKFFNEDFVCYQDLVFGKLYNFAATFVCFHPVYGKSWLAAFDLKHDPRSLLELGFSELKQALFSSPAKIRQV
;
A
#
# COMPACT_ATOMS: atom_id res chain seq x y z
N ASP A 1 0.60 5.32 -22.58
CA ASP A 1 2.01 4.91 -22.74
C ASP A 1 2.33 3.65 -21.97
N LYS A 2 3.30 2.88 -22.44
CA LYS A 2 3.87 1.70 -21.75
C LYS A 2 5.38 1.90 -21.62
N ILE A 3 5.92 1.58 -20.45
CA ILE A 3 7.36 1.54 -20.19
C ILE A 3 7.72 0.15 -19.63
N ASN A 4 8.82 -0.43 -20.09
CA ASN A 4 9.39 -1.65 -19.54
C ASN A 4 10.91 -1.56 -19.64
N ILE A 5 11.60 -1.38 -18.51
CA ILE A 5 13.04 -1.19 -18.47
C ILE A 5 13.61 -2.19 -17.48
N SER A 6 14.64 -2.92 -17.88
CA SER A 6 15.44 -3.77 -17.01
C SER A 6 16.80 -3.15 -16.79
N CYS A 7 17.39 -3.35 -15.61
CA CYS A 7 18.71 -2.81 -15.30
C CYS A 7 19.69 -3.90 -14.88
N ARG A 8 20.97 -3.62 -15.10
CA ARG A 8 22.08 -4.48 -14.74
C ARG A 8 22.21 -4.61 -13.24
N LEU A 9 22.48 -5.84 -12.77
CA LEU A 9 22.86 -6.09 -11.38
C LEU A 9 24.10 -5.25 -11.01
N LYS A 10 24.03 -4.52 -9.89
CA LYS A 10 25.18 -3.79 -9.37
C LYS A 10 26.26 -4.79 -8.91
N LYS A 11 27.53 -4.46 -9.15
CA LYS A 11 28.66 -5.38 -8.92
C LYS A 11 28.85 -5.79 -7.45
N ASP A 12 28.34 -4.98 -6.54
CA ASP A 12 28.42 -5.11 -5.08
C ASP A 12 27.19 -5.78 -4.45
N ILE A 13 26.22 -6.21 -5.25
CA ILE A 13 24.96 -6.80 -4.77
C ILE A 13 24.91 -8.30 -5.06
N ILE A 14 24.59 -9.06 -4.01
CA ILE A 14 24.22 -10.48 -4.12
C ILE A 14 22.69 -10.57 -4.09
N PRO A 15 22.03 -11.01 -5.17
CA PRO A 15 20.58 -11.13 -5.21
C PRO A 15 20.09 -12.28 -4.33
N ALA A 16 18.91 -12.13 -3.73
CA ALA A 16 18.26 -13.21 -3.00
C ALA A 16 17.89 -14.35 -3.96
N PRO A 17 18.34 -15.60 -3.73
CA PRO A 17 18.05 -16.73 -4.62
C PRO A 17 16.56 -16.96 -4.84
N GLU A 18 15.75 -16.83 -3.80
CA GLU A 18 14.30 -17.01 -3.85
C GLU A 18 13.64 -15.97 -4.78
N ALA A 19 14.14 -14.72 -4.77
CA ALA A 19 13.63 -13.67 -5.65
C ALA A 19 13.93 -13.98 -7.12
N LEU A 20 15.11 -14.52 -7.44
CA LEU A 20 15.45 -14.94 -8.80
C LEU A 20 14.54 -16.06 -9.30
N LEU A 21 14.27 -17.06 -8.45
CA LEU A 21 13.40 -18.19 -8.76
C LEU A 21 11.94 -17.75 -8.99
N ILE A 22 11.41 -16.89 -8.13
CA ILE A 22 10.04 -16.39 -8.23
C ILE A 22 9.86 -15.57 -9.52
N ASN A 23 10.80 -14.67 -9.83
CA ASN A 23 10.73 -13.80 -11.00
C ASN A 23 11.22 -14.46 -12.29
N LYS A 24 11.77 -15.68 -12.20
CA LYS A 24 12.34 -16.43 -13.34
C LYS A 24 13.43 -15.64 -14.08
N ILE A 25 14.26 -14.91 -13.34
CA ILE A 25 15.36 -14.11 -13.87
C ILE A 25 16.69 -14.77 -13.50
N SER A 26 17.58 -14.97 -14.48
CA SER A 26 18.92 -15.51 -14.22
C SER A 26 19.94 -14.41 -13.89
N ILE A 27 21.02 -14.79 -13.20
CA ILE A 27 22.14 -13.88 -12.92
C ILE A 27 22.79 -13.41 -14.23
N ASP A 28 22.93 -14.29 -15.22
CA ASP A 28 23.53 -13.95 -16.51
C ASP A 28 22.68 -12.93 -17.28
N GLN A 29 21.35 -13.07 -17.24
CA GLN A 29 20.42 -12.09 -17.78
C GLN A 29 20.56 -10.74 -17.07
N LEU A 30 20.64 -10.73 -15.73
CA LEU A 30 20.87 -9.49 -14.98
C LEU A 30 22.22 -8.85 -15.28
N LYS A 31 23.25 -9.63 -15.61
CA LYS A 31 24.57 -9.11 -15.98
C LYS A 31 24.61 -8.59 -17.42
N SER A 32 23.79 -9.15 -18.31
CA SER A 32 23.76 -8.78 -19.73
C SER A 32 22.99 -7.50 -20.04
N TYR A 33 22.23 -6.94 -19.09
CA TYR A 33 21.53 -5.68 -19.33
C TYR A 33 22.51 -4.51 -19.48
N GLU A 34 22.25 -3.65 -20.45
CA GLU A 34 23.08 -2.47 -20.73
C GLU A 34 22.80 -1.31 -19.77
N VAL A 35 21.53 -1.16 -19.37
CA VAL A 35 21.07 -0.06 -18.52
C VAL A 35 21.61 -0.25 -17.11
N SER A 36 22.40 0.69 -16.60
CA SER A 36 22.82 0.69 -15.19
C SER A 36 21.64 1.01 -14.27
N HIS A 37 21.72 0.61 -13.00
CA HIS A 37 20.71 1.02 -12.01
C HIS A 37 20.51 2.55 -11.96
N TYR A 38 21.59 3.33 -12.05
CA TYR A 38 21.50 4.80 -12.11
C TYR A 38 20.69 5.27 -13.33
N SER A 39 20.98 4.71 -14.51
CA SER A 39 20.24 5.06 -15.74
C SER A 39 18.78 4.64 -15.68
N LEU A 40 18.46 3.50 -15.05
CA LEU A 40 17.07 3.10 -14.80
C LEU A 40 16.35 4.14 -13.94
N VAL A 41 16.95 4.57 -12.84
CA VAL A 41 16.36 5.56 -11.94
C VAL A 41 16.14 6.89 -12.65
N GLU A 42 17.11 7.37 -13.44
CA GLU A 42 16.94 8.61 -14.23
C GLU A 42 15.83 8.51 -15.28
N GLN A 43 15.73 7.37 -15.97
CA GLN A 43 14.67 7.13 -16.96
C GLN A 43 13.28 7.07 -16.31
N LEU A 44 13.16 6.36 -15.18
CA LEU A 44 11.93 6.28 -14.39
C LEU A 44 11.52 7.65 -13.87
N LYS A 45 12.45 8.39 -13.26
CA LYS A 45 12.23 9.76 -12.78
C LYS A 45 11.69 10.64 -13.88
N LYS A 46 12.39 10.71 -15.03
CA LYS A 46 11.99 11.54 -16.16
C LYS A 46 10.57 11.21 -16.63
N LYS A 47 10.24 9.92 -16.76
CA LYS A 47 8.91 9.52 -17.22
C LYS A 47 7.81 9.81 -16.19
N PHE A 48 8.10 9.63 -14.91
CA PHE A 48 7.15 9.94 -13.83
C PHE A 48 6.93 11.45 -13.70
N GLU A 49 7.96 12.26 -13.92
CA GLU A 49 7.84 13.72 -13.98
C GLU A 49 7.01 14.17 -15.18
N GLU A 50 7.18 13.54 -16.34
CA GLU A 50 6.39 13.78 -17.56
C GLU A 50 4.91 13.44 -17.36
N TRP A 51 4.60 12.33 -16.69
CA TRP A 51 3.22 11.95 -16.38
C TRP A 51 2.58 12.77 -15.26
N SER A 52 3.38 13.46 -14.43
CA SER A 52 2.86 14.22 -13.30
C SER A 52 2.20 15.54 -13.76
N PRO A 53 1.07 15.96 -13.16
CA PRO A 53 0.40 15.32 -12.02
C PRO A 53 -0.39 14.06 -12.39
N ALA A 54 -0.20 12.99 -11.63
CA ALA A 54 -0.82 11.68 -11.85
C ALA A 54 -1.31 11.03 -10.54
N CYS A 55 -2.15 10.01 -10.66
CA CYS A 55 -2.41 9.07 -9.58
C CYS A 55 -1.57 7.80 -9.82
N PHE A 56 -0.54 7.59 -9.00
CA PHE A 56 0.30 6.39 -9.06
C PHE A 56 -0.41 5.23 -8.37
N VAL A 57 -0.68 4.17 -9.13
CA VAL A 57 -1.45 3.01 -8.68
C VAL A 57 -0.66 1.73 -8.91
N GLY A 58 -0.63 0.85 -7.92
CA GLY A 58 -0.04 -0.48 -8.00
C GLY A 58 -0.71 -1.46 -7.06
N PHE A 59 -0.18 -2.69 -6.97
CA PHE A 59 -0.67 -3.72 -6.07
C PHE A 59 0.34 -3.95 -4.94
N ASN A 60 0.01 -3.52 -3.72
CA ASN A 60 0.95 -3.43 -2.60
C ASN A 60 2.13 -2.47 -2.85
N SER A 61 1.99 -1.52 -3.78
CA SER A 61 3.06 -0.60 -4.14
C SER A 61 3.43 0.36 -3.02
N ILE A 62 2.47 0.76 -2.17
CA ILE A 62 2.75 1.62 -1.03
C ILE A 62 3.57 0.89 0.03
N GLY A 63 3.35 -0.41 0.19
CA GLY A 63 4.06 -1.24 1.17
C GLY A 63 5.38 -1.82 0.67
N PHE A 64 5.74 -1.62 -0.60
CA PHE A 64 6.95 -2.21 -1.18
C PHE A 64 7.61 -1.32 -2.24
N ASP A 65 7.00 -1.17 -3.42
CA ASP A 65 7.60 -0.50 -4.57
C ASP A 65 8.00 0.96 -4.30
N GLU A 66 7.22 1.67 -3.48
CA GLU A 66 7.51 3.05 -3.08
C GLU A 66 8.84 3.18 -2.33
N ASP A 67 9.16 2.24 -1.43
CA ASP A 67 10.42 2.29 -0.68
C ASP A 67 11.60 1.88 -1.56
N VAL A 68 11.40 0.94 -2.50
CA VAL A 68 12.40 0.61 -3.53
C VAL A 68 12.68 1.83 -4.41
N LEU A 69 11.64 2.55 -4.85
CA LEU A 69 11.77 3.76 -5.65
C LEU A 69 12.48 4.89 -4.87
N ARG A 70 12.05 5.15 -3.62
CA ARG A 70 12.66 6.17 -2.74
C ARG A 70 14.14 5.89 -2.51
N GLN A 71 14.48 4.64 -2.20
CA GLN A 71 15.87 4.23 -2.01
C GLN A 71 16.68 4.40 -3.29
N GLY A 72 16.12 3.99 -4.44
CA GLY A 72 16.78 4.15 -5.74
C GLY A 72 17.04 5.61 -6.11
N LEU A 73 16.05 6.48 -5.88
CA LEU A 73 16.16 7.93 -6.06
C LEU A 73 17.22 8.51 -5.12
N PHE A 74 17.16 8.19 -3.83
CA PHE A 74 18.12 8.66 -2.82
C PHE A 74 19.56 8.28 -3.17
N GLN A 75 19.81 7.01 -3.49
CA GLN A 75 21.12 6.51 -3.90
C GLN A 75 21.65 7.14 -5.18
N SER A 76 20.75 7.68 -6.01
CA SER A 76 21.09 8.36 -7.26
C SER A 76 21.08 9.89 -7.12
N LEU A 77 21.08 10.40 -5.87
CA LEU A 77 21.07 11.84 -5.53
C LEU A 77 19.84 12.61 -6.06
N ASN A 78 18.71 11.92 -6.19
CA ASN A 78 17.44 12.51 -6.58
C ASN A 78 16.51 12.71 -5.39
N TYR A 79 15.53 13.60 -5.54
CA TYR A 79 14.48 13.81 -4.55
C TYR A 79 13.66 12.52 -4.34
N PRO A 80 13.65 11.91 -3.14
CA PRO A 80 13.09 10.56 -2.96
C PRO A 80 11.56 10.47 -3.08
N TYR A 81 10.86 11.58 -2.82
CA TYR A 81 9.41 11.59 -2.65
C TYR A 81 8.66 11.92 -3.95
N LEU A 82 9.12 11.38 -5.08
CA LEU A 82 8.66 11.72 -6.43
C LEU A 82 7.14 11.55 -6.61
N THR A 83 6.60 10.38 -6.24
CA THR A 83 5.18 10.02 -6.39
C THR A 83 4.25 10.71 -5.39
N THR A 84 4.80 11.34 -4.35
CA THR A 84 4.07 12.14 -3.34
C THR A 84 4.30 13.64 -3.48
N SER A 85 5.13 14.06 -4.43
CA SER A 85 5.42 15.48 -4.69
C SER A 85 4.39 16.10 -5.63
N LYS A 86 4.39 17.43 -5.75
CA LYS A 86 3.45 18.18 -6.58
C LYS A 86 1.99 17.88 -6.15
N ASP A 87 1.06 17.86 -7.11
CA ASP A 87 -0.34 17.47 -6.90
C ASP A 87 -0.61 15.99 -7.27
N ASN A 88 0.42 15.14 -7.19
CA ASN A 88 0.28 13.71 -7.40
C ASN A 88 -0.60 13.07 -6.31
N ARG A 89 -1.24 11.95 -6.66
CA ARG A 89 -1.95 11.08 -5.73
C ARG A 89 -1.38 9.68 -5.78
N ARG A 90 -1.72 8.86 -4.78
CA ARG A 90 -1.37 7.43 -4.77
C ARG A 90 -2.59 6.60 -4.39
N LEU A 91 -2.62 5.38 -4.90
CA LEU A 91 -3.65 4.40 -4.58
C LEU A 91 -3.03 3.01 -4.59
N ASP A 92 -3.53 2.12 -3.75
CA ASP A 92 -3.03 0.75 -3.65
C ASP A 92 -4.18 -0.23 -3.82
N VAL A 93 -4.12 -1.05 -4.87
CA VAL A 93 -5.18 -1.99 -5.24
C VAL A 93 -5.32 -3.11 -4.22
N LEU A 94 -4.26 -3.46 -3.48
CA LEU A 94 -4.37 -4.42 -2.38
C LEU A 94 -5.22 -3.84 -1.24
N LYS A 95 -5.00 -2.56 -0.90
CA LYS A 95 -5.80 -1.86 0.13
C LYS A 95 -7.24 -1.67 -0.32
N LEU A 96 -7.46 -1.36 -1.60
CA LEU A 96 -8.80 -1.33 -2.20
C LEU A 96 -9.51 -2.68 -2.12
N ALA A 97 -8.88 -3.76 -2.58
CA ALA A 97 -9.49 -5.09 -2.55
C ALA A 97 -9.91 -5.51 -1.13
N ARG A 98 -9.06 -5.20 -0.15
CA ARG A 98 -9.31 -5.33 1.28
C ARG A 98 -10.52 -4.51 1.73
N GLY A 99 -10.52 -3.20 1.48
CA GLY A 99 -11.64 -2.32 1.82
C GLY A 99 -12.96 -2.75 1.17
N VAL A 100 -12.93 -3.11 -0.11
CA VAL A 100 -14.10 -3.62 -0.84
C VAL A 100 -14.64 -4.90 -0.20
N SER A 101 -13.76 -5.82 0.22
CA SER A 101 -14.21 -7.06 0.88
C SER A 101 -14.96 -6.82 2.20
N ALA A 102 -14.72 -5.68 2.85
CA ALA A 102 -15.38 -5.31 4.10
C ALA A 102 -16.64 -4.45 3.87
N PHE A 103 -16.57 -3.47 2.98
CA PHE A 103 -17.57 -2.41 2.85
C PHE A 103 -18.48 -2.55 1.63
N ALA A 104 -18.07 -3.34 0.64
CA ALA A 104 -18.87 -3.65 -0.54
C ALA A 104 -18.74 -5.15 -0.87
N PRO A 105 -19.20 -6.05 0.03
CA PRO A 105 -19.14 -7.48 -0.21
C PRO A 105 -19.87 -7.80 -1.53
N ASN A 106 -19.32 -8.71 -2.33
CA ASN A 106 -19.76 -9.10 -3.68
C ASN A 106 -19.25 -8.24 -4.85
N ALA A 107 -18.61 -7.09 -4.62
CA ALA A 107 -18.00 -6.31 -5.71
C ALA A 107 -16.84 -7.06 -6.39
N ILE A 108 -16.04 -7.80 -5.61
CA ILE A 108 -15.07 -8.77 -6.10
C ILE A 108 -15.18 -10.07 -5.31
N VAL A 109 -14.81 -11.18 -5.93
CA VAL A 109 -14.69 -12.48 -5.25
C VAL A 109 -13.32 -12.55 -4.58
N VAL A 110 -13.29 -12.90 -3.29
CA VAL A 110 -12.04 -13.12 -2.54
C VAL A 110 -11.97 -14.60 -2.17
N PRO A 111 -10.97 -15.36 -2.66
CA PRO A 111 -10.89 -16.79 -2.39
C PRO A 111 -10.45 -17.06 -0.96
N LEU A 112 -10.88 -18.22 -0.42
CA LEU A 112 -10.39 -18.74 0.85
C LEU A 112 -9.24 -19.72 0.62
N LYS A 113 -8.26 -19.70 1.51
CA LYS A 113 -7.22 -20.73 1.63
C LYS A 113 -7.75 -21.94 2.40
N GLU A 114 -6.98 -23.02 2.44
CA GLU A 114 -7.30 -24.26 3.16
C GLU A 114 -7.65 -24.06 4.64
N ASN A 115 -7.15 -22.99 5.27
CA ASN A 115 -7.44 -22.63 6.66
C ASN A 115 -8.61 -21.64 6.81
N ASN A 116 -9.49 -21.52 5.81
CA ASN A 116 -10.61 -20.56 5.74
C ASN A 116 -10.21 -19.08 5.86
N LYS A 117 -8.93 -18.74 5.66
CA LYS A 117 -8.50 -17.34 5.59
C LYS A 117 -8.61 -16.81 4.17
N GLN A 118 -9.10 -15.58 4.03
CA GLN A 118 -9.12 -14.87 2.74
C GLN A 118 -7.70 -14.70 2.17
N SER A 119 -7.55 -14.91 0.87
CA SER A 119 -6.30 -14.63 0.14
C SER A 119 -6.44 -13.39 -0.73
N PHE A 120 -5.55 -12.44 -0.51
CA PHE A 120 -5.43 -11.22 -1.31
C PHE A 120 -4.14 -11.21 -2.14
N LYS A 121 -3.63 -12.39 -2.52
CA LYS A 121 -2.57 -12.45 -3.53
C LYS A 121 -3.18 -12.08 -4.88
N LEU A 122 -2.47 -11.28 -5.70
CA LEU A 122 -2.97 -10.86 -7.01
C LEU A 122 -3.35 -12.05 -7.90
N GLY A 123 -2.52 -13.10 -7.94
CA GLY A 123 -2.82 -14.34 -8.67
C GLY A 123 -4.11 -15.04 -8.20
N ASP A 124 -4.37 -15.06 -6.90
CA ASP A 124 -5.57 -15.70 -6.35
C ASP A 124 -6.83 -14.87 -6.70
N LEU A 125 -6.74 -13.54 -6.56
CA LEU A 125 -7.85 -12.62 -6.88
C LEU A 125 -8.18 -12.65 -8.38
N THR A 126 -7.17 -12.57 -9.24
CA THR A 126 -7.36 -12.57 -10.70
C THR A 126 -8.02 -13.85 -11.18
N LYS A 127 -7.57 -15.01 -10.68
CA LYS A 127 -8.13 -16.32 -11.02
C LYS A 127 -9.64 -16.41 -10.78
N VAL A 128 -10.11 -16.01 -9.59
CA VAL A 128 -11.55 -16.12 -9.25
C VAL A 128 -12.40 -14.99 -9.83
N ASN A 129 -11.79 -13.86 -10.19
CA ASN A 129 -12.49 -12.74 -10.82
C ASN A 129 -12.42 -12.74 -12.36
N GLN A 130 -11.95 -13.83 -12.97
CA GLN A 130 -11.85 -14.03 -14.41
C GLN A 130 -10.99 -12.96 -15.11
N ILE A 131 -9.89 -12.57 -14.45
CA ILE A 131 -8.91 -11.63 -15.01
C ILE A 131 -7.73 -12.43 -15.54
N ASP A 132 -7.33 -12.14 -16.78
CA ASP A 132 -6.18 -12.79 -17.39
C ASP A 132 -4.89 -12.43 -16.65
N HIS A 133 -4.18 -13.47 -16.20
CA HIS A 133 -2.92 -13.34 -15.48
C HIS A 133 -1.95 -14.46 -15.85
N ARG A 134 -1.91 -14.81 -17.14
CA ARG A 134 -1.07 -15.90 -17.68
C ARG A 134 0.43 -15.74 -17.42
N ASN A 135 0.94 -14.52 -17.38
CA ASN A 135 2.35 -14.21 -17.14
C ASN A 135 2.57 -13.64 -15.73
N ALA A 136 2.10 -14.35 -14.69
CA ALA A 136 2.37 -13.94 -13.31
C ALA A 136 3.88 -13.86 -13.04
N HIS A 137 4.31 -12.87 -12.27
CA HIS A 137 5.71 -12.53 -11.99
C HIS A 137 6.50 -11.97 -13.19
N ASP A 138 5.80 -11.53 -14.24
CA ASP A 138 6.31 -10.57 -15.22
C ASP A 138 5.77 -9.17 -14.87
N ALA A 139 6.64 -8.15 -14.93
CA ALA A 139 6.27 -6.80 -14.51
C ALA A 139 5.08 -6.23 -15.30
N ILE A 140 5.00 -6.51 -16.60
CA ILE A 140 3.87 -6.05 -17.42
C ILE A 140 2.62 -6.89 -17.13
N GLY A 141 2.77 -8.21 -16.97
CA GLY A 141 1.69 -9.10 -16.57
C GLY A 141 1.01 -8.63 -15.28
N ASP A 142 1.79 -8.37 -14.23
CA ASP A 142 1.29 -7.91 -12.93
C ASP A 142 0.62 -6.52 -13.03
N VAL A 143 1.17 -5.60 -13.82
CA VAL A 143 0.57 -4.26 -14.07
C VAL A 143 -0.78 -4.39 -14.76
N MET A 144 -0.89 -5.23 -15.79
CA MET A 144 -2.16 -5.43 -16.52
C MET A 144 -3.21 -6.09 -15.63
N ALA A 145 -2.83 -7.13 -14.88
CA ALA A 145 -3.70 -7.78 -13.90
C ALA A 145 -4.20 -6.79 -12.83
N THR A 146 -3.31 -5.93 -12.34
CA THR A 146 -3.65 -4.88 -11.37
C THR A 146 -4.62 -3.86 -11.96
N LEU A 147 -4.41 -3.43 -13.21
CA LEU A 147 -5.28 -2.50 -13.91
C LEU A 147 -6.70 -3.05 -14.08
N GLU A 148 -6.83 -4.29 -14.54
CA GLU A 148 -8.16 -4.90 -14.74
C GLU A 148 -8.89 -5.13 -13.42
N LEU A 149 -8.18 -5.52 -12.36
CA LEU A 149 -8.76 -5.61 -11.02
C LEU A 149 -9.22 -4.24 -10.51
N ALA A 150 -8.42 -3.19 -10.70
CA ALA A 150 -8.77 -1.82 -10.33
C ALA A 150 -10.02 -1.32 -11.08
N LYS A 151 -10.11 -1.58 -12.40
CA LYS A 151 -11.30 -1.25 -13.20
C LYS A 151 -12.54 -1.96 -12.68
N LYS A 152 -12.44 -3.26 -12.38
CA LYS A 152 -13.54 -4.03 -11.80
C LYS A 152 -14.02 -3.40 -10.50
N ILE A 153 -13.10 -3.15 -9.56
CA ILE A 153 -13.41 -2.50 -8.28
C ILE A 153 -14.10 -1.15 -8.49
N LYS A 154 -13.54 -0.29 -9.35
CA LYS A 154 -14.12 1.03 -9.64
C LYS A 154 -15.55 0.93 -10.17
N SER A 155 -15.83 -0.05 -11.02
CA SER A 155 -17.16 -0.26 -11.61
C SER A 155 -18.19 -0.83 -10.62
N SER A 156 -17.75 -1.67 -9.67
CA SER A 156 -18.65 -2.39 -8.76
C SER A 156 -18.74 -1.79 -7.35
N ALA A 157 -17.78 -0.95 -6.96
CA ALA A 157 -17.68 -0.36 -5.62
C ALA A 157 -17.10 1.06 -5.71
N SER A 158 -17.72 1.93 -6.51
CA SER A 158 -17.26 3.30 -6.74
C SER A 158 -17.17 4.13 -5.45
N GLU A 159 -18.09 3.93 -4.50
CA GLU A 159 -18.07 4.64 -3.21
C GLU A 159 -16.82 4.30 -2.37
N VAL A 160 -16.41 3.02 -2.36
CA VAL A 160 -15.18 2.58 -1.68
C VAL A 160 -13.95 3.10 -2.41
N TRP A 161 -13.98 3.13 -3.75
CA TRP A 161 -12.92 3.71 -4.57
C TRP A 161 -12.75 5.20 -4.28
N ASP A 162 -13.83 5.97 -4.34
CA ASP A 162 -13.82 7.41 -4.16
C ASP A 162 -13.41 7.80 -2.74
N SER A 163 -13.86 7.05 -1.73
CA SER A 163 -13.47 7.29 -0.32
C SER A 163 -11.98 7.10 -0.05
N LEU A 164 -11.25 6.33 -0.87
CA LEU A 164 -9.79 6.22 -0.79
C LEU A 164 -9.05 7.24 -1.67
N LEU A 165 -9.71 7.78 -2.71
CA LEU A 165 -9.11 8.72 -3.65
C LEU A 165 -9.10 10.17 -3.15
N ILE A 166 -9.90 10.49 -2.11
CA ILE A 166 -9.96 11.82 -1.50
C ILE A 166 -8.67 12.21 -0.76
N TYR A 167 -7.82 11.25 -0.37
CA TYR A 167 -6.59 11.51 0.36
C TYR A 167 -5.47 11.91 -0.60
N LYS A 168 -5.24 13.21 -0.77
CA LYS A 168 -4.16 13.76 -1.61
C LYS A 168 -2.94 14.13 -0.77
N LYS A 169 -3.19 14.72 0.39
CA LYS A 169 -2.19 15.22 1.33
C LYS A 169 -2.28 14.46 2.64
N GLY A 170 -1.17 14.44 3.38
CA GLY A 170 -1.11 13.78 4.68
C GLY A 170 -2.18 14.27 5.66
N ASP A 171 -2.58 15.55 5.58
CA ASP A 171 -3.57 16.14 6.48
C ASP A 171 -5.03 15.80 6.11
N ASP A 172 -5.29 15.23 4.93
CA ASP A 172 -6.66 14.93 4.49
C ASP A 172 -7.31 13.82 5.35
N ILE A 173 -6.52 12.83 5.80
CA ILE A 173 -7.03 11.82 6.74
C ILE A 173 -7.37 12.44 8.10
N GLY A 174 -6.54 13.37 8.58
CA GLY A 174 -6.78 14.11 9.81
C GLY A 174 -8.05 14.95 9.74
N LYS A 175 -8.30 15.63 8.62
CA LYS A 175 -9.54 16.37 8.38
C LYS A 175 -10.76 15.44 8.35
N LYS A 176 -10.64 14.27 7.71
CA LYS A 176 -11.73 13.29 7.66
C LYS A 176 -12.11 12.79 9.06
N PHE A 177 -11.12 12.42 9.88
CA PHE A 177 -11.37 12.00 11.27
C PHE A 177 -11.91 13.13 12.15
N PHE A 178 -11.46 14.36 11.93
CA PHE A 178 -11.90 15.51 12.73
C PHE A 178 -13.33 15.97 12.41
N ASN A 179 -13.78 15.82 11.17
CA ASN A 179 -15.08 16.30 10.71
C ASN A 179 -16.22 15.27 10.78
N GLU A 180 -15.92 14.03 11.19
CA GLU A 180 -16.87 12.93 11.26
C GLU A 180 -16.91 12.39 12.68
N ASP A 181 -18.07 11.93 13.15
CA ASP A 181 -18.20 11.33 14.50
C ASP A 181 -17.29 10.10 14.65
N PHE A 182 -17.17 9.32 13.58
CA PHE A 182 -16.26 8.18 13.48
C PHE A 182 -15.92 7.86 12.03
N VAL A 183 -14.81 7.16 11.84
CA VAL A 183 -14.37 6.64 10.54
C VAL A 183 -14.21 5.13 10.63
N CYS A 184 -14.70 4.44 9.59
CA CYS A 184 -14.46 3.02 9.42
C CYS A 184 -13.23 2.80 8.55
N TYR A 185 -12.32 1.95 8.99
CA TYR A 185 -11.17 1.53 8.18
C TYR A 185 -10.85 0.06 8.43
N GLN A 186 -10.02 -0.53 7.56
CA GLN A 186 -9.54 -1.90 7.71
C GLN A 186 -8.03 -1.90 7.84
N ASP A 187 -7.52 -2.74 8.73
CA ASP A 187 -6.08 -2.94 8.90
C ASP A 187 -5.74 -4.43 9.12
N LEU A 188 -4.49 -4.79 8.83
CA LEU A 188 -3.95 -6.14 8.95
C LEU A 188 -3.15 -6.28 10.26
N VAL A 189 -3.71 -7.00 11.22
CA VAL A 189 -3.09 -7.23 12.53
C VAL A 189 -2.74 -8.71 12.67
N PHE A 190 -1.46 -9.02 12.83
CA PHE A 190 -0.93 -10.39 12.91
C PHE A 190 -1.45 -11.33 11.79
N GLY A 191 -1.53 -10.80 10.56
CA GLY A 191 -1.98 -11.55 9.39
C GLY A 191 -3.49 -11.82 9.32
N LYS A 192 -4.29 -11.15 10.16
CA LYS A 192 -5.75 -11.15 10.11
C LYS A 192 -6.27 -9.75 9.80
N LEU A 193 -7.30 -9.66 8.97
CA LEU A 193 -7.95 -8.38 8.68
C LEU A 193 -8.94 -8.05 9.80
N TYR A 194 -8.85 -6.81 10.28
CA TYR A 194 -9.77 -6.26 11.27
C TYR A 194 -10.41 -5.00 10.72
N ASN A 195 -11.72 -4.91 10.87
CA ASN A 195 -12.46 -3.68 10.61
C ASN A 195 -12.49 -2.87 11.91
N PHE A 196 -12.24 -1.57 11.81
CA PHE A 196 -12.25 -0.62 12.91
C PHE A 196 -13.36 0.39 12.70
N ALA A 197 -13.98 0.81 13.79
CA ALA A 197 -14.80 2.02 13.83
C ALA A 197 -14.12 2.93 14.85
N ALA A 198 -13.47 3.99 14.38
CA ALA A 198 -12.58 4.78 15.21
C ALA A 198 -12.97 6.25 15.23
N THR A 199 -12.94 6.86 16.40
CA THR A 199 -13.18 8.29 16.59
C THR A 199 -11.89 9.04 16.88
N PHE A 200 -11.83 10.32 16.51
CA PHE A 200 -10.66 11.16 16.73
C PHE A 200 -10.40 11.40 18.21
N VAL A 201 -9.12 11.34 18.63
CA VAL A 201 -8.69 11.69 19.99
C VAL A 201 -7.85 12.96 19.96
N CYS A 202 -6.72 12.93 19.24
CA CYS A 202 -5.82 14.08 19.12
C CYS A 202 -4.88 13.94 17.92
N PHE A 203 -4.27 15.05 17.48
CA PHE A 203 -3.16 15.01 16.53
C PHE A 203 -1.84 14.69 17.22
N HIS A 204 -0.93 14.04 16.50
CA HIS A 204 0.40 13.74 17.02
C HIS A 204 1.18 15.05 17.25
N PRO A 205 1.80 15.25 18.43
CA PRO A 205 2.42 16.54 18.78
C PRO A 205 3.60 16.92 17.88
N VAL A 206 4.31 15.93 17.32
CA VAL A 206 5.48 16.16 16.45
C VAL A 206 5.13 16.18 14.96
N TYR A 207 4.15 15.38 14.54
CA TYR A 207 3.87 15.13 13.12
C TYR A 207 2.60 15.84 12.63
N GLY A 208 1.92 16.57 13.53
CA GLY A 208 0.78 17.42 13.21
C GLY A 208 -0.39 16.65 12.63
N LYS A 209 -1.11 17.28 11.69
CA LYS A 209 -2.37 16.75 11.14
C LYS A 209 -2.22 15.51 10.26
N SER A 210 -0.98 15.14 9.91
CA SER A 210 -0.69 13.94 9.12
C SER A 210 -0.68 12.66 9.94
N TRP A 211 -0.66 12.78 11.28
CA TRP A 211 -0.65 11.67 12.22
C TRP A 211 -1.63 11.99 13.34
N LEU A 212 -2.47 11.03 13.70
CA LEU A 212 -3.46 11.22 14.75
C LEU A 212 -3.59 9.97 15.61
N ALA A 213 -4.04 10.16 16.84
CA ALA A 213 -4.55 9.09 17.67
C ALA A 213 -6.06 8.99 17.47
N ALA A 214 -6.54 7.77 17.26
CA ALA A 214 -7.95 7.44 17.20
C ALA A 214 -8.29 6.32 18.19
N PHE A 215 -9.50 6.33 18.72
CA PHE A 215 -9.99 5.33 19.66
C PHE A 215 -10.95 4.36 18.95
N ASP A 216 -10.69 3.06 19.05
CA ASP A 216 -11.56 2.01 18.50
C ASP A 216 -12.82 1.87 19.37
N LEU A 217 -13.96 2.25 18.81
CA LEU A 217 -15.28 2.29 19.45
C LEU A 217 -15.83 0.90 19.82
N LYS A 218 -15.14 -0.18 19.44
CA LYS A 218 -15.46 -1.54 19.92
C LYS A 218 -15.09 -1.77 21.37
N HIS A 219 -14.34 -0.86 21.99
CA HIS A 219 -13.84 -0.99 23.35
C HIS A 219 -14.44 0.07 24.29
N ASP A 220 -14.48 -0.26 25.58
CA ASP A 220 -14.91 0.67 26.62
C ASP A 220 -13.77 1.66 26.96
N PRO A 221 -13.97 2.99 26.75
CA PRO A 221 -12.92 3.98 26.98
C PRO A 221 -12.57 4.17 28.46
N ARG A 222 -13.44 3.77 29.40
CA ARG A 222 -13.22 3.95 30.84
C ARG A 222 -11.90 3.35 31.30
N SER A 223 -11.56 2.17 30.75
CA SER A 223 -10.32 1.46 31.03
C SER A 223 -9.03 2.22 30.67
N LEU A 224 -9.12 3.26 29.83
CA LEU A 224 -8.01 4.16 29.49
C LEU A 224 -8.15 5.51 30.19
N LEU A 225 -9.37 6.03 30.34
CA LEU A 225 -9.63 7.32 30.99
C LEU A 225 -9.33 7.32 32.49
N GLU A 226 -9.43 6.16 33.14
CA GLU A 226 -9.15 5.98 34.57
C GLU A 226 -7.65 5.82 34.86
N LEU A 227 -6.81 5.61 33.84
CA LEU A 227 -5.37 5.40 34.01
C LEU A 227 -4.61 6.72 34.20
N GLY A 228 -3.65 6.71 35.13
CA GLY A 228 -2.68 7.79 35.25
C GLY A 228 -1.70 7.82 34.07
N PHE A 229 -0.96 8.92 33.91
CA PHE A 229 0.01 9.09 32.81
C PHE A 229 1.06 7.97 32.73
N SER A 230 1.58 7.51 33.87
CA SER A 230 2.57 6.42 33.93
C SER A 230 1.97 5.10 33.42
N GLU A 231 0.73 4.81 33.80
CA GLU A 231 0.01 3.59 33.41
C GLU A 231 -0.39 3.63 31.94
N LEU A 232 -0.83 4.78 31.43
CA LEU A 232 -1.06 5.01 30.00
C LEU A 232 0.22 4.78 29.19
N LYS A 233 1.37 5.29 29.69
CA LYS A 233 2.66 5.07 29.06
C LYS A 233 3.06 3.60 29.06
N GLN A 234 2.79 2.87 30.14
CA GLN A 234 3.01 1.43 30.18
C GLN A 234 2.06 0.67 29.24
N ALA A 235 0.80 1.10 29.14
CA ALA A 235 -0.20 0.51 28.24
C ALA A 235 0.20 0.63 26.76
N LEU A 236 0.84 1.73 26.35
CA LEU A 236 1.41 1.92 25.00
C LEU A 236 2.35 0.78 24.59
N PHE A 237 3.17 0.29 25.52
CA PHE A 237 4.23 -0.71 25.26
C PHE A 237 3.89 -2.11 25.80
N SER A 238 2.69 -2.30 26.33
CA SER A 238 2.26 -3.57 26.91
C SER A 238 1.99 -4.63 25.85
N SER A 239 2.08 -5.92 26.23
CA SER A 239 1.65 -7.04 25.40
C SER A 239 0.43 -7.72 26.03
N PRO A 240 -0.70 -7.86 25.33
CA PRO A 240 -0.95 -7.38 23.96
C PRO A 240 -1.03 -5.85 23.87
N ALA A 241 -0.59 -5.28 22.75
CA ALA A 241 -0.56 -3.82 22.54
C ALA A 241 -1.96 -3.22 22.59
N LYS A 242 -2.24 -2.41 23.62
CA LYS A 242 -3.50 -1.67 23.79
C LYS A 242 -3.62 -0.46 22.86
N ILE A 243 -2.49 0.11 22.48
CA ILE A 243 -2.38 1.23 21.54
C ILE A 243 -1.47 0.78 20.40
N ARG A 244 -1.90 1.01 19.16
CA ARG A 244 -1.21 0.55 17.96
C ARG A 244 -0.93 1.72 17.03
N GLN A 245 0.22 1.64 16.37
CA GLN A 245 0.54 2.50 15.24
C GLN A 245 0.13 1.76 13.96
N VAL A 246 -0.67 2.43 13.12
CA VAL A 246 -1.23 1.93 11.86
C VAL A 246 -0.73 2.79 10.71
#